data_AF-A0A972ZVI4-F1
#
_entry.id   AF-A0A972ZVI4-F1
#
_cell.length_a   1.000
_cell.length_b   1.000
_cell.length_c   1.000
_cell.angle_alpha   90.00
_cell.angle_beta   90.00
_cell.angle_gamma   90.00
#
_symmetry.space_group_name_H-M   'P 1'
#
loop_
_entity.id
_entity.type
_entity.pdbx_description
1 polymer ?
#
loop_
_entity_poly.entity_id
_entity_poly.type
_entity_poly.pdbx_seq_one_letter_code
_entity_poly.pdbx_strand_id
1 'polypeptide(L)'
;MELKNIKRVGIIGTGVAGLSTAKALLANGLDCVLFERSDRVGGVWADGYSNFGVQAPKELYEFPDWPLPEDTPNFTPGPVFQ
;
A
#
# COMPACT_ATOMS: atom_id res chain seq x y z
N MET A 1 10.94 14.95 -14.31
CA MET A 1 10.84 15.89 -13.17
C MET A 1 12.22 15.99 -12.55
N GLU A 2 12.77 17.19 -12.39
CA GLU A 2 14.11 17.38 -11.83
C GLU A 2 14.00 17.53 -10.30
N LEU A 3 14.15 16.42 -9.57
CA LEU A 3 13.97 16.36 -8.10
C LEU A 3 15.24 16.76 -7.32
N LYS A 4 16.19 17.45 -7.98
CA LYS A 4 17.57 17.66 -7.50
C LYS A 4 17.72 18.38 -6.15
N ASN A 5 16.67 19.06 -5.66
CA ASN A 5 16.68 19.77 -4.38
C ASN A 5 15.69 19.22 -3.35
N ILE A 6 15.00 18.11 -3.62
CA ILE A 6 14.09 17.51 -2.64
C ILE A 6 14.91 16.75 -1.60
N LYS A 7 14.92 17.26 -0.36
CA LYS A 7 15.64 16.62 0.75
C LYS A 7 14.84 15.50 1.42
N ARG A 8 13.52 15.68 1.55
CA ARG A 8 12.61 14.72 2.20
C ARG A 8 11.16 15.00 1.79
N VAL A 9 10.37 13.97 1.55
CA VAL A 9 8.96 14.07 1.13
C VAL A 9 8.02 13.72 2.28
N GLY A 10 7.01 14.56 2.53
CA GLY A 10 5.90 14.22 3.43
C GLY A 10 4.77 13.53 2.66
N ILE A 11 4.28 12.40 3.16
CA ILE A 11 3.14 11.65 2.61
C ILE A 11 2.01 11.67 3.64
N ILE A 12 0.80 12.04 3.22
CA ILE A 12 -0.38 12.01 4.08
C ILE A 12 -1.20 10.76 3.77
N GLY A 13 -1.36 9.91 4.79
CA GLY A 13 -2.06 8.63 4.72
C GLY A 13 -1.12 7.43 4.54
N THR A 14 -1.42 6.34 5.24
CA THR A 14 -0.71 5.04 5.19
C THR A 14 -1.57 3.90 4.64
N GLY A 15 -2.53 4.23 3.78
CA GLY A 15 -3.23 3.26 2.94
C GLY A 15 -2.38 2.81 1.74
N VAL A 16 -2.97 1.98 0.86
CA VAL A 16 -2.31 1.42 -0.33
C VAL A 16 -1.56 2.50 -1.14
N ALA A 17 -2.20 3.64 -1.41
CA ALA A 17 -1.59 4.73 -2.18
C ALA A 17 -0.36 5.34 -1.48
N GLY A 18 -0.43 5.56 -0.16
CA GLY A 18 0.66 6.13 0.63
C GLY A 18 1.87 5.20 0.69
N LEU A 19 1.63 3.92 0.95
CA LEU A 19 2.69 2.89 0.99
C LEU A 19 3.32 2.69 -0.40
N SER A 20 2.52 2.65 -1.47
CA SER A 20 3.02 2.57 -2.85
C SER A 20 3.89 3.77 -3.21
N THR A 21 3.47 4.96 -2.79
CA THR A 21 4.22 6.21 -3.02
C THR A 21 5.55 6.17 -2.27
N ALA A 22 5.54 5.78 -0.99
CA ALA A 22 6.76 5.66 -0.19
C ALA A 22 7.75 4.68 -0.82
N LYS A 23 7.27 3.50 -1.24
CA LYS A 23 8.08 2.51 -1.96
C LYS A 23 8.71 3.08 -3.22
N ALA A 24 7.94 3.79 -4.05
CA ALA A 24 8.45 4.40 -5.27
C ALA A 24 9.51 5.48 -4.99
N LEU A 25 9.32 6.32 -3.97
CA LEU A 25 10.30 7.34 -3.58
C LEU A 25 11.61 6.72 -3.07
N LEU A 26 11.51 5.73 -2.18
CA LEU A 26 12.66 5.02 -1.64
C LEU A 26 13.46 4.33 -2.75
N ALA A 27 12.77 3.69 -3.71
CA ALA A 27 13.41 3.07 -4.88
C ALA A 27 14.15 4.07 -5.79
N ASN A 28 13.79 5.36 -5.73
CA ASN A 28 14.44 6.44 -6.46
C ASN A 28 15.46 7.22 -5.59
N GLY A 29 15.83 6.69 -4.42
CA GLY A 29 16.82 7.30 -3.53
C GLY A 29 16.33 8.54 -2.77
N LEU A 30 15.01 8.72 -2.67
CA LEU A 30 14.41 9.84 -1.92
C LEU A 30 13.97 9.38 -0.54
N ASP A 31 14.22 10.22 0.44
CA ASP A 31 13.76 10.03 1.81
C ASP A 31 12.31 10.54 1.99
N CYS A 32 11.52 9.87 2.83
CA CYS A 32 10.13 10.25 3.08
C CYS A 32 9.66 9.99 4.51
N VAL A 33 8.61 10.71 4.91
CA VAL A 33 7.92 10.54 6.20
C VAL A 33 6.43 10.43 5.92
N LEU A 34 5.82 9.38 6.45
CA LEU A 34 4.38 9.14 6.32
C LEU A 34 3.68 9.62 7.59
N PHE A 35 2.52 10.25 7.42
CA PHE A 35 1.65 10.69 8.50
C PHE A 35 0.32 9.97 8.39
N GLU A 36 -0.07 9.25 9.44
CA GLU A 36 -1.37 8.59 9.55
C GLU A 36 -2.14 9.18 10.72
N ARG A 37 -3.45 9.35 10.54
CA ARG A 37 -4.35 9.77 11.61
C ARG A 37 -4.71 8.60 12.53
N SER A 38 -4.89 7.42 11.94
CA SER A 38 -5.18 6.18 12.65
C SER A 38 -3.98 5.66 13.44
N ASP A 39 -4.22 4.68 14.31
CA ASP A 39 -3.20 3.92 15.03
C ASP A 39 -2.65 2.73 14.21
N ARG A 40 -3.19 2.49 13.00
CA ARG A 40 -2.82 1.37 12.12
C ARG A 40 -2.62 1.80 10.67
N VAL A 41 -1.70 1.11 10.00
CA VAL A 41 -1.49 1.19 8.55
C VAL A 41 -2.51 0.36 7.79
N GLY A 42 -2.70 0.65 6.49
CA GLY A 42 -3.57 -0.11 5.59
C GLY A 42 -4.81 0.66 5.12
N GLY A 43 -5.16 1.76 5.80
CA GLY A 43 -6.29 2.61 5.42
C GLY A 43 -7.59 1.82 5.38
N VAL A 44 -8.26 1.79 4.21
CA VAL A 44 -9.53 1.06 4.02
C VAL A 44 -9.42 -0.44 4.33
N TRP A 45 -8.22 -1.03 4.22
CA TRP A 45 -7.98 -2.44 4.53
C TRP A 45 -7.83 -2.71 6.04
N ALA A 46 -7.49 -1.70 6.84
CA ALA A 46 -7.36 -1.85 8.29
C ALA A 46 -8.73 -1.92 9.00
N ASP A 47 -9.69 -1.12 8.55
CA ASP A 47 -11.00 -0.93 9.22
C ASP A 47 -12.17 -1.59 8.48
N GLY A 48 -11.92 -2.27 7.34
CA GLY A 48 -12.94 -2.68 6.37
C GLY A 48 -14.22 -3.31 6.94
N TYR A 49 -15.33 -3.15 6.19
CA TYR A 49 -16.65 -3.66 6.59
C TYR A 49 -16.70 -5.20 6.59
N SER A 50 -17.69 -5.80 7.25
CA SER A 50 -17.80 -7.27 7.32
C SER A 50 -17.81 -7.94 5.95
N ASN A 51 -16.96 -8.96 5.76
CA ASN A 51 -16.82 -9.75 4.53
C ASN A 51 -16.35 -8.95 3.29
N PHE A 52 -15.68 -7.82 3.48
CA PHE A 52 -15.00 -7.14 2.38
C PHE A 52 -13.86 -7.99 1.80
N GLY A 53 -13.48 -7.70 0.56
CA GLY A 53 -12.40 -8.37 -0.15
C GLY A 53 -12.11 -7.69 -1.49
N VAL A 54 -11.07 -8.15 -2.19
CA VAL A 54 -10.76 -7.67 -3.54
C VAL A 54 -11.85 -8.14 -4.52
N GLN A 55 -12.22 -7.26 -5.44
CA GLN A 55 -13.24 -7.52 -6.47
C GLN A 55 -12.62 -7.94 -7.81
N ALA A 56 -11.31 -8.16 -7.82
CA ALA A 56 -10.53 -8.62 -8.96
C ALA A 56 -9.69 -9.83 -8.53
N PRO A 57 -9.27 -10.68 -9.49
CA PRO A 57 -8.23 -11.68 -9.27
C PRO A 57 -7.02 -11.11 -8.54
N LYS A 58 -6.44 -11.89 -7.62
CA LYS A 58 -5.36 -11.44 -6.72
C LYS A 58 -4.16 -10.94 -7.50
N GLU A 59 -3.87 -11.56 -8.65
CA GLU A 59 -2.75 -11.23 -9.53
C GLU A 59 -2.91 -9.85 -10.20
N LEU A 60 -4.13 -9.30 -10.24
CA LEU A 60 -4.41 -7.97 -10.78
C LEU A 60 -4.39 -6.86 -9.71
N TYR A 61 -4.31 -7.23 -8.43
CA TYR A 61 -4.40 -6.28 -7.32
C TYR A 61 -3.17 -6.30 -6.41
N GLU A 62 -2.42 -7.40 -6.37
CA GLU A 62 -1.16 -7.50 -5.62
C GLU A 62 -0.06 -6.59 -6.17
N PHE A 63 0.95 -6.32 -5.34
CA PHE A 63 2.15 -5.65 -5.81
C PHE A 63 2.95 -6.60 -6.72
N PRO A 64 3.33 -6.18 -7.95
CA PRO A 64 4.00 -7.06 -8.91
C PRO A 64 5.33 -7.67 -8.40
N ASP A 65 6.00 -6.98 -7.50
CA ASP A 65 7.26 -7.38 -6.88
C ASP A 65 7.10 -7.88 -5.43
N TRP A 66 5.86 -7.97 -4.94
CA TRP A 66 5.50 -8.59 -3.67
C TRP A 66 4.16 -9.33 -3.83
N PRO A 67 4.16 -10.47 -4.54
CA PRO A 67 2.95 -11.24 -4.75
C PRO A 67 2.41 -11.82 -3.44
N LEU A 68 1.11 -12.09 -3.42
CA LEU A 68 0.46 -12.84 -2.36
C LEU A 68 0.88 -14.32 -2.41
N PRO A 69 0.79 -15.05 -1.28
CA PRO A 69 1.02 -16.50 -1.26
C PRO A 69 0.17 -17.26 -2.30
N GLU A 70 0.73 -18.31 -2.88
CA GLU A 70 0.10 -19.08 -3.97
C GLU A 70 -1.25 -19.68 -3.55
N ASP A 71 -1.37 -20.09 -2.28
CA ASP A 71 -2.57 -20.66 -1.66
C ASP A 71 -3.64 -19.60 -1.30
N THR A 72 -3.34 -18.31 -1.45
CA THR A 72 -4.33 -17.24 -1.24
C THR A 72 -5.48 -17.37 -2.24
N PRO A 73 -6.75 -17.29 -1.81
CA PRO A 73 -7.89 -17.32 -2.71
C PRO A 73 -7.80 -16.25 -3.81
N ASN A 74 -8.25 -16.59 -5.02
CA ASN A 74 -8.18 -15.67 -6.15
C ASN A 74 -8.95 -14.35 -5.89
N PHE A 75 -10.07 -14.42 -5.18
CA PHE A 75 -10.77 -13.26 -4.64
C PHE A 75 -10.49 -13.16 -3.14
N THR A 76 -9.40 -12.47 -2.81
CA THR A 76 -8.83 -12.39 -1.46
C THR A 76 -9.76 -11.65 -0.47
N PRO A 77 -10.14 -12.28 0.66
CA PRO A 77 -10.83 -11.60 1.75
C PRO A 77 -9.96 -10.51 2.39
N GLY A 78 -10.57 -9.42 2.84
CA GLY A 78 -9.88 -8.26 3.38
C GLY A 78 -8.93 -8.53 4.55
N PRO A 79 -9.27 -9.37 5.54
CA PRO A 79 -8.36 -9.70 6.64
C PRO A 79 -7.05 -10.42 6.22
N VAL A 80 -6.99 -10.92 4.99
CA VAL A 80 -5.82 -11.63 4.43
C VAL A 80 -5.00 -10.70 3.52
N PHE A 81 -5.54 -9.51 3.21
CA PHE A 81 -4.93 -8.61 2.24
C PHE A 81 -3.79 -7.77 2.87
N GLN A 82 -2.69 -7.62 2.12
CA GLN A 82 -1.44 -6.94 2.48
C GLN A 82 -1.62 -5.50 2.95
#